data_AF-D5T4U1-F1
#
_entry.id   AF-D5T4U1-F1
#
_cell.length_a   1.000
_cell.length_b   1.000
_cell.length_c   1.000
_cell.angle_alpha   90.00
_cell.angle_beta   90.00
_cell.angle_gamma   90.00
#
_symmetry.space_group_name_H-M   'P 1'
#
loop_
_entity.id
_entity.type
_entity.pdbx_description
1 polymer ?
#
loop_
_entity_poly.entity_id
_entity_poly.type
_entity_poly.pdbx_seq_one_letter_code
_entity_poly.pdbx_strand_id
1 'polypeptide(L)'
;MIKLTQLQKHDINRVANPKQSALADLYIPDFNAESKKSIAQYVIETYDLGELDGVKTTVSQHILDFTYLNGASSSRVTGKITYDA
;
A
#
# COMPACT_ATOMS: atom_id res chain seq x y z
N MET A 1 -0.01 15.24 9.55
CA MET A 1 0.46 13.84 9.67
C MET A 1 -0.58 12.94 9.02
N ILE A 2 -0.18 11.94 8.23
CA ILE A 2 -1.14 11.01 7.60
C ILE A 2 -1.20 9.69 8.37
N LYS A 3 -2.41 9.18 8.62
CA LYS A 3 -2.63 7.85 9.17
C LYS A 3 -3.18 6.92 8.08
N LEU A 4 -2.47 5.84 7.80
CA LEU A 4 -2.96 4.70 7.02
C LEU A 4 -3.63 3.69 7.94
N THR A 5 -4.86 3.33 7.60
CA THR A 5 -5.65 2.33 8.33
C THR A 5 -6.18 1.28 7.38
N GLN A 6 -6.55 0.11 7.91
CA GLN A 6 -7.15 -0.97 7.13
C GLN A 6 -6.28 -1.43 5.95
N LEU A 7 -4.96 -1.41 6.14
CA LEU A 7 -4.03 -1.89 5.11
C LEU A 7 -4.20 -3.39 4.91
N GLN A 8 -4.55 -3.79 3.70
CA GLN A 8 -4.78 -5.18 3.31
C GLN A 8 -3.85 -5.54 2.16
N LYS A 9 -2.99 -6.52 2.42
CA LYS A 9 -2.16 -7.17 1.41
C LYS A 9 -2.92 -8.32 0.77
N HIS A 10 -2.84 -8.40 -0.55
CA HIS A 10 -3.43 -9.42 -1.40
C HIS A 10 -2.34 -10.03 -2.28
N ASP A 11 -2.00 -11.30 -2.04
CA ASP A 11 -1.08 -12.02 -2.92
C ASP A 11 -1.79 -12.39 -4.23
N ILE A 12 -1.25 -11.95 -5.38
CA ILE A 12 -1.83 -12.24 -6.71
C ILE A 12 -1.21 -13.55 -7.20
N ASN A 13 -1.68 -14.69 -6.69
CA ASN A 13 -1.29 -16.01 -7.17
C ASN A 13 -2.27 -16.54 -8.20
N ARG A 14 -1.74 -17.13 -9.29
CA ARG A 14 -2.54 -17.66 -10.41
C ARG A 14 -3.25 -19.00 -10.09
N VAL A 15 -2.93 -19.66 -8.97
CA VAL A 15 -3.28 -21.08 -8.71
C VAL A 15 -3.90 -21.34 -7.33
N ALA A 16 -3.81 -20.41 -6.37
CA ALA A 16 -4.33 -20.62 -5.01
C ALA A 16 -5.20 -19.45 -4.56
N ASN A 17 -6.19 -19.73 -3.70
CA ASN A 17 -7.05 -18.70 -3.10
C ASN A 17 -6.20 -17.54 -2.57
N PRO A 18 -6.49 -16.29 -2.96
CA PRO A 18 -5.69 -15.14 -2.58
C PRO A 18 -5.66 -15.03 -1.05
N LYS A 19 -4.45 -15.03 -0.48
CA LYS A 19 -4.27 -14.80 0.96
C LYS A 19 -4.41 -13.31 1.21
N GLN A 20 -5.41 -12.95 2.01
CA GLN A 20 -5.57 -11.61 2.54
C GLN A 20 -4.85 -11.54 3.88
N SER A 21 -3.90 -10.61 4.01
CA SER A 21 -3.23 -10.34 5.29
C SER A 21 -3.45 -8.89 5.66
N ALA A 22 -3.94 -8.65 6.87
CA ALA A 22 -4.01 -7.31 7.43
C ALA A 22 -2.60 -6.86 7.84
N LEU A 23 -2.22 -5.66 7.42
CA LEU A 23 -1.04 -4.96 7.91
C LEU A 23 -1.48 -4.04 9.06
N ALA A 24 -0.54 -3.74 9.96
CA ALA A 24 -0.80 -2.80 11.04
C ALA A 24 -1.10 -1.40 10.50
N ASP A 25 -1.75 -0.56 11.31
CA ASP A 25 -1.89 0.86 10.99
C ASP A 25 -0.51 1.51 10.92
N LEU A 26 -0.32 2.43 9.97
CA LEU A 26 0.95 3.11 9.74
C LEU A 26 0.78 4.62 9.76
N TYR A 27 1.67 5.32 10.45
CA TYR A 27 1.75 6.78 10.43
C TYR A 27 2.81 7.22 9.43
N ILE A 28 2.42 8.08 8.51
CA ILE A 28 3.29 8.62 7.46
C ILE A 28 3.57 10.09 7.77
N PRO A 29 4.85 10.49 7.88
CA PRO A 29 5.23 11.88 8.00
C PRO A 29 4.78 12.72 6.81
N ASP A 30 4.42 13.99 7.03
CA ASP A 30 3.83 14.85 5.98
C ASP A 30 4.76 15.09 4.78
N PHE A 31 6.08 15.00 4.96
CA PHE A 31 7.03 15.13 3.84
C PHE A 31 6.98 13.94 2.85
N ASN A 32 6.48 12.78 3.28
CA ASN A 32 6.29 11.59 2.43
C ASN A 32 4.84 11.49 1.89
N ALA A 33 3.99 12.44 2.24
CA ALA A 33 2.56 12.45 1.90
C ALA A 33 2.22 13.20 0.60
N GLU A 34 3.22 13.77 -0.09
CA GLU A 34 3.01 14.66 -1.25
C GLU A 34 2.28 13.97 -2.43
N SER A 35 2.38 12.63 -2.53
CA SER A 35 1.69 11.87 -3.57
C SER A 35 1.34 10.46 -3.10
N LYS A 36 0.32 9.84 -3.71
CA LYS A 36 0.01 8.42 -3.47
C LYS A 36 1.19 7.49 -3.79
N LYS A 37 2.07 7.90 -4.70
CA LYS A 37 3.30 7.16 -5.02
C LYS A 37 4.30 7.20 -3.88
N SER A 38 4.54 8.37 -3.31
CA SER A 38 5.41 8.55 -2.14
C SER A 38 4.88 7.79 -0.93
N ILE A 39 3.55 7.82 -0.72
CA ILE A 39 2.87 7.06 0.32
C ILE A 39 3.05 5.54 0.11
N ALA A 40 2.82 5.03 -1.11
CA ALA A 40 2.99 3.62 -1.43
C ALA A 40 4.44 3.15 -1.25
N GLN A 41 5.40 3.98 -1.69
CA GLN A 41 6.83 3.72 -1.53
C GLN A 41 7.20 3.60 -0.05
N TYR A 42 6.71 4.51 0.79
CA TYR A 42 6.96 4.46 2.23
C TYR A 42 6.38 3.19 2.88
N VAL A 43 5.19 2.74 2.45
CA VAL A 43 4.60 1.47 2.94
C VAL A 43 5.48 0.29 2.55
N ILE A 44 5.99 0.26 1.31
CA ILE A 44 6.89 -0.80 0.84
C ILE A 44 8.17 -0.85 1.66
N GLU A 45 8.79 0.30 1.91
CA GLU A 45 10.02 0.41 2.71
C GLU A 45 9.78 0.03 4.16
N THR A 46 8.64 0.42 4.74
CA THR A 46 8.31 0.14 6.14
C THR A 46 8.07 -1.34 6.40
N TYR A 47 7.44 -2.05 5.45
CA TYR A 47 7.10 -3.46 5.59
C TYR A 47 8.03 -4.40 4.80
N ASP A 48 9.11 -3.88 4.22
CA ASP A 48 10.06 -4.62 3.38
C ASP A 48 9.36 -5.49 2.32
N LEU A 49 8.43 -4.88 1.58
CA LEU A 49 7.55 -5.62 0.67
C LEU A 49 8.22 -5.97 -0.67
N GLY A 50 9.31 -5.28 -1.03
CA GLY A 50 10.02 -5.44 -2.30
C GLY A 50 10.04 -4.14 -3.11
N GLU A 51 9.67 -4.22 -4.39
CA GLU A 51 9.72 -3.07 -5.32
C GLU A 51 8.33 -2.61 -5.73
N LEU A 52 8.14 -1.29 -5.81
CA LEU A 52 6.88 -0.70 -6.26
C LEU A 52 6.68 -0.96 -7.76
N ASP A 53 5.55 -1.60 -8.09
CA ASP A 53 5.20 -1.95 -9.47
C ASP A 53 4.25 -0.93 -10.09
N GLY A 54 3.21 -0.53 -9.34
CA GLY A 54 2.22 0.41 -9.83
C GLY A 54 1.36 1.00 -8.74
N VAL A 55 0.85 2.22 -8.98
CA VAL A 55 -0.07 2.90 -8.06
C VAL A 55 -1.32 3.27 -8.83
N LYS A 56 -2.48 2.86 -8.32
CA LYS A 56 -3.75 3.18 -8.94
C LYS A 56 -4.15 4.61 -8.56
N THR A 57 -4.17 5.49 -9.54
CA THR A 57 -4.51 6.91 -9.35
C THR A 57 -6.00 7.18 -9.52
N THR A 58 -6.74 6.27 -10.16
CA THR A 58 -8.18 6.41 -10.43
C THR A 58 -9.09 6.11 -9.24
N VAL A 59 -8.54 5.69 -8.10
CA VAL A 59 -9.30 5.51 -6.85
C VAL A 59 -9.40 6.82 -6.06
N SER A 60 -10.43 6.94 -5.23
CA SER A 60 -10.66 8.14 -4.39
C SER A 60 -9.43 8.58 -3.61
N GLN A 61 -9.29 9.88 -3.35
CA GLN A 61 -8.10 10.45 -2.68
C GLN A 61 -7.77 9.81 -1.33
N HIS A 62 -8.79 9.39 -0.58
CA HIS A 62 -8.66 8.71 0.71
C HIS A 62 -8.38 7.20 0.61
N ILE A 63 -8.12 6.68 -0.60
CA ILE A 63 -7.79 5.26 -0.83
C ILE A 63 -6.38 5.18 -1.41
N LEU A 64 -5.54 4.40 -0.74
CA LEU A 64 -4.28 3.92 -1.24
C LEU A 64 -4.48 2.55 -1.89
N ASP A 65 -4.00 2.38 -3.10
CA ASP A 65 -4.12 1.15 -3.87
C ASP A 65 -2.92 1.01 -4.78
N PHE A 66 -2.04 0.05 -4.50
CA PHE A 66 -0.81 -0.15 -5.24
C PHE A 66 -0.47 -1.63 -5.38
N THR A 67 0.33 -1.94 -6.39
CA THR A 67 0.95 -3.25 -6.59
C THR A 67 2.44 -3.16 -6.32
N TYR A 68 3.01 -4.26 -5.82
CA TYR A 68 4.44 -4.41 -5.62
C TYR A 68 4.90 -5.79 -6.08
N LEU A 69 6.18 -5.89 -6.42
CA LEU A 69 6.85 -7.13 -6.79
C LEU A 69 7.79 -7.57 -5.66
N ASN A 70 7.73 -8.85 -5.33
CA ASN A 70 8.70 -9.51 -4.45
C ASN A 70 9.27 -10.72 -5.19
N GLY A 71 10.44 -10.51 -5.81
CA GLY A 71 11.01 -11.45 -6.78
C GLY A 71 10.05 -11.69 -7.94
N ALA A 72 9.64 -12.95 -8.15
CA ALA A 72 8.71 -13.32 -9.23
C ALA A 72 7.22 -13.17 -8.85
N SER A 73 6.91 -12.76 -7.62
CA SER A 73 5.53 -12.66 -7.13
C SER A 73 5.02 -11.23 -7.17
N SER A 74 3.81 -11.03 -7.70
CA SER A 74 3.11 -9.75 -7.64
C SER A 74 2.06 -9.78 -6.53
N SER A 75 1.89 -8.67 -5.84
CA SER A 75 0.93 -8.51 -4.75
C SER A 75 0.35 -7.11 -4.77
N ARG A 76 -0.85 -6.95 -4.22
CA ARG A 76 -1.57 -5.68 -4.15
C ARG A 76 -1.81 -5.29 -2.71
N VAL A 77 -1.60 -4.03 -2.38
CA VAL A 77 -1.93 -3.44 -1.09
C VAL A 77 -3.00 -2.39 -1.29
N THR A 78 -4.05 -2.48 -0.49
CA THR A 78 -5.10 -1.46 -0.41
C THR A 78 -5.21 -0.96 1.01
N GLY A 79 -5.40 0.34 1.20
CA GLY A 79 -5.59 0.92 2.53
C GLY A 79 -6.35 2.24 2.47
N LYS A 80 -6.82 2.68 3.63
CA LYS A 80 -7.50 3.97 3.78
C LYS A 80 -6.51 5.01 4.28
N ILE A 81 -6.42 6.12 3.56
CA ILE A 81 -5.67 7.32 3.93
C ILE A 81 -6.59 8.21 4.76
N THR A 82 -6.18 8.50 5.99
CA THR A 82 -6.84 9.45 6.89
C THR A 82 -5.87 10.60 7.15
N TYR A 83 -6.34 11.83 6.95
CA TYR A 83 -5.57 13.03 7.22
C TYR A 83 -5.98 13.50 8.62
N ASP A 84 -5.04 13.48 9.57
CA ASP A 84 -5.25 14.19 10.83
C ASP A 84 -5.05 15.69 10.55
N ALA A 85 -6.09 16.47 10.85
CA ALA A 85 -6.14 17.92 10.68
C ALA A 85 -5.37 18.67 11.77
#